data_AF-A0A0P9CZE8-F1
#
_entry.id   AF-A0A0P9CZE8-F1
#
_cell.length_a   1.000
_cell.length_b   1.000
_cell.length_c   1.000
_cell.angle_alpha   90.00
_cell.angle_beta   90.00
_cell.angle_gamma   90.00
#
_symmetry.space_group_name_H-M   'P 1'
#
loop_
_entity.id
_entity.type
_entity.pdbx_description
1 polymer ?
#
loop_
_entity_poly.entity_id
_entity_poly.type
_entity_poly.pdbx_seq_one_letter_code
_entity_poly.pdbx_strand_id
1 'polypeptide(L)'
;MVRQQSLPYSPAAPAAPSPRRERRAPAGVGLAVSFVLALAFWKAIVVLRDYPAFILPTPEAVFSRLLLELSSGTLRHHALLTLTESLGGFAMAL
;
A
#
# COMPACT_ATOMS: atom_id res chain seq x y z
N MET A 1 -25.05 55.71 -13.50
CA MET A 1 -26.13 54.92 -14.13
C MET A 1 -25.64 53.48 -14.26
N VAL A 2 -26.00 52.60 -13.33
CA VAL A 2 -25.50 51.22 -13.26
C VAL A 2 -26.40 50.31 -14.10
N ARG A 3 -25.86 49.72 -15.15
CA ARG A 3 -26.58 48.82 -16.07
C ARG A 3 -26.70 47.44 -15.40
N GLN A 4 -27.87 47.13 -14.85
CA GLN A 4 -28.15 45.79 -14.31
C GLN A 4 -28.25 44.78 -15.49
N GLN A 5 -27.28 43.88 -15.59
CA GLN A 5 -27.35 42.73 -16.48
C GLN A 5 -28.15 41.64 -15.78
N SER A 6 -29.42 41.46 -16.16
CA SER A 6 -30.22 40.32 -15.75
C SER A 6 -29.69 39.06 -16.43
N LEU A 7 -28.89 38.26 -15.72
CA LEU A 7 -28.56 36.91 -16.13
C LEU A 7 -29.85 36.08 -16.14
N PRO A 8 -30.29 35.52 -17.29
CA PRO A 8 -31.43 34.63 -17.31
C PRO A 8 -31.06 33.36 -16.53
N TYR A 9 -31.54 33.28 -15.29
CA TYR A 9 -31.52 32.04 -14.53
C TYR A 9 -32.49 31.08 -15.22
N SER A 10 -31.98 30.29 -16.16
CA SER A 10 -32.62 29.07 -16.62
C SER A 10 -32.38 28.03 -15.54
N PRO A 11 -33.40 27.60 -14.77
CA PRO A 11 -33.21 26.50 -13.85
C PRO A 11 -32.85 25.30 -14.71
N ALA A 12 -31.56 24.93 -14.71
CA ALA A 12 -31.14 23.65 -15.25
C ALA A 12 -32.00 22.61 -14.55
N ALA A 13 -32.89 21.95 -15.30
CA ALA A 13 -33.70 20.86 -14.79
C ALA A 13 -32.77 19.95 -13.99
N PRO A 14 -33.13 19.57 -12.74
CA PRO A 14 -32.24 18.83 -11.86
C PRO A 14 -31.69 17.66 -12.65
N ALA A 15 -30.39 17.69 -12.92
CA ALA A 15 -29.72 16.65 -13.69
C ALA A 15 -30.01 15.34 -12.96
N ALA A 16 -30.89 14.52 -13.56
CA ALA A 16 -31.24 13.24 -12.98
C ALA A 16 -29.93 12.48 -12.72
N PRO A 17 -29.70 11.98 -11.50
CA PRO A 17 -28.46 11.30 -11.19
C PRO A 17 -28.33 10.11 -12.14
N SER A 18 -27.40 10.20 -13.08
CA SER A 18 -27.05 9.07 -13.94
C SER A 18 -26.58 7.98 -12.99
N PRO A 19 -27.15 6.76 -13.03
CA PRO A 19 -26.61 5.65 -12.28
C PRO A 19 -25.28 5.29 -12.93
N ARG A 20 -24.22 5.99 -12.53
CA ARG A 20 -22.84 5.59 -12.79
C ARG A 20 -22.70 4.27 -12.06
N ARG A 21 -22.96 3.18 -12.79
CA ARG A 21 -22.72 1.81 -12.37
C ARG A 21 -21.21 1.66 -12.25
N GLU A 22 -20.67 2.23 -11.18
CA GLU A 22 -19.35 1.92 -10.68
C GLU A 22 -19.35 0.41 -10.51
N ARG A 23 -18.63 -0.26 -11.39
CA ARG A 23 -18.20 -1.63 -11.18
C ARG A 23 -17.37 -1.59 -9.90
N ARG A 24 -18.03 -1.67 -8.75
CA ARG A 24 -17.41 -1.87 -7.45
C ARG A 24 -16.81 -3.26 -7.51
N ALA A 25 -15.61 -3.36 -8.08
CA ALA A 25 -14.74 -4.46 -7.78
C ALA A 25 -14.65 -4.49 -6.24
N PRO A 26 -14.78 -5.65 -5.59
CA PRO A 26 -14.58 -5.75 -4.16
C PRO A 26 -13.22 -5.14 -3.84
N ALA A 27 -13.18 -4.19 -2.91
CA ALA A 27 -12.00 -3.34 -2.67
C ALA A 27 -10.71 -4.15 -2.47
N GLY A 28 -10.81 -5.36 -1.90
CA GLY A 28 -9.67 -6.27 -1.72
C GLY A 28 -9.09 -6.86 -3.01
N VAL A 29 -9.88 -7.02 -4.08
CA VAL A 29 -9.37 -7.57 -5.35
C VAL A 29 -8.45 -6.58 -6.04
N GLY A 30 -8.78 -5.28 -6.02
CA GLY A 30 -7.89 -4.25 -6.57
C GLY A 30 -6.53 -4.23 -5.87
N LEU A 31 -6.53 -4.37 -4.53
CA LEU A 31 -5.32 -4.41 -3.72
C LEU A 31 -4.50 -5.68 -3.93
N ALA A 32 -5.15 -6.85 -3.99
CA ALA A 32 -4.45 -8.10 -4.25
C ALA A 32 -3.80 -8.11 -5.65
N VAL A 33 -4.52 -7.63 -6.66
CA VAL A 33 -4.00 -7.53 -8.03
C VAL A 33 -2.84 -6.55 -8.10
N SER A 34 -2.94 -5.36 -7.49
CA SER A 34 -1.84 -4.39 -7.50
C SER A 34 -0.61 -4.92 -6.78
N PHE A 35 -0.78 -5.65 -5.67
CA PHE A 35 0.30 -6.29 -4.95
C PHE A 35 1.01 -7.36 -5.79
N VAL A 36 0.25 -8.25 -6.44
CA VAL A 36 0.83 -9.28 -7.33
C VAL A 36 1.56 -8.64 -8.51
N LEU A 37 1.01 -7.58 -9.10
CA LEU A 37 1.67 -6.84 -10.19
C LEU A 37 2.97 -6.19 -9.73
N ALA A 38 3.00 -5.62 -8.53
CA ALA A 38 4.22 -5.04 -7.95
C ALA A 38 5.31 -6.11 -7.75
N LEU A 39 4.96 -7.29 -7.22
CA LEU A 39 5.89 -8.41 -7.07
C LEU A 39 6.41 -8.93 -8.42
N ALA A 40 5.53 -9.05 -9.42
CA ALA A 40 5.90 -9.47 -10.76
C ALA A 40 6.85 -8.47 -11.43
N PHE A 41 6.57 -7.17 -11.28
CA PHE A 41 7.42 -6.09 -11.79
C PHE A 41 8.81 -6.09 -11.12
N TRP A 42 8.85 -6.23 -9.80
CA TRP A 42 10.11 -6.36 -9.06
C TRP A 42 10.92 -7.57 -9.54
N LYS A 43 10.30 -8.75 -9.63
CA LYS A 43 10.96 -9.95 -10.15
C LYS A 43 11.48 -9.74 -11.57
N ALA A 44 10.69 -9.10 -12.44
CA ALA A 44 11.10 -8.80 -13.80
C ALA A 44 12.35 -7.90 -13.85
N ILE A 45 12.44 -6.88 -12.99
CA ILE A 45 13.64 -6.03 -12.88
C ILE A 45 14.86 -6.87 -12.47
N VAL A 46 14.72 -7.71 -11.44
CA VAL A 46 15.84 -8.53 -10.95
C VAL A 46 16.37 -9.46 -12.02
N VAL A 47 15.48 -10.16 -12.73
CA VAL A 47 15.85 -11.13 -13.78
C VAL A 47 16.38 -10.44 -15.03
N LEU A 48 15.74 -9.36 -15.50
CA LEU A 48 16.12 -8.69 -16.75
C LEU A 48 17.45 -7.94 -16.64
N ARG A 49 17.79 -7.47 -15.43
CA ARG A 49 19.01 -6.71 -15.17
C ARG A 49 20.11 -7.54 -14.51
N ASP A 50 19.86 -8.84 -14.29
CA ASP A 50 20.76 -9.78 -13.62
C ASP A 50 21.35 -9.19 -12.32
N TYR A 51 20.48 -8.60 -11.49
CA TYR A 51 20.94 -7.93 -10.28
C TYR A 51 21.48 -8.97 -9.28
N PRO A 52 22.65 -8.70 -8.66
CA PRO A 52 23.18 -9.60 -7.65
C PRO A 52 22.27 -9.63 -6.43
N ALA A 53 22.04 -10.83 -5.89
CA ALA A 53 21.12 -11.07 -4.79
C ALA A 53 21.47 -10.36 -3.47
N PHE A 54 22.70 -9.84 -3.36
CA PHE A 54 23.12 -8.99 -2.24
C PHE A 54 22.56 -7.56 -2.33
N ILE A 55 22.39 -7.02 -3.54
CA ILE A 55 21.86 -5.66 -3.75
C ILE A 55 20.33 -5.71 -3.79
N LEU A 56 19.79 -6.61 -4.62
CA LEU A 56 18.35 -6.74 -4.80
C LEU A 56 17.98 -8.23 -4.92
N PRO A 57 17.72 -8.89 -3.78
CA PRO A 57 17.25 -10.27 -3.80
C PRO A 57 15.89 -10.39 -4.50
N THR A 58 15.58 -11.58 -5.01
CA THR A 58 14.26 -11.87 -5.56
C THR A 58 13.19 -11.87 -4.46
N PRO A 59 11.92 -11.56 -4.79
CA PRO A 59 10.84 -11.58 -3.80
C PRO A 59 10.70 -12.94 -3.11
N GLU A 60 10.94 -14.05 -3.80
CA GLU A 60 10.88 -15.39 -3.20
C GLU A 60 11.99 -15.60 -2.16
N ALA A 61 13.21 -15.08 -2.42
CA ALA A 61 14.32 -15.19 -1.49
C ALA A 61 14.04 -14.38 -0.20
N VAL A 62 13.45 -13.19 -0.33
CA VAL A 62 13.03 -12.39 0.83
C VAL A 62 11.96 -13.12 1.64
N PHE A 63 10.95 -13.68 0.98
CA PHE A 63 9.88 -14.41 1.67
C PHE A 63 10.39 -15.69 2.35
N SER A 64 11.27 -16.45 1.70
CA SER A 64 11.88 -17.64 2.29
C SER A 64 12.72 -17.31 3.51
N ARG A 65 13.52 -16.22 3.47
CA ARG A 65 14.30 -15.76 4.62
C ARG A 65 13.42 -15.28 5.75
N LEU A 66 12.34 -14.56 5.43
CA LEU A 66 11.36 -14.12 6.41
C LEU A 66 10.75 -15.32 7.15
N LEU A 67 10.28 -16.33 6.41
CA LEU A 67 9.72 -17.56 7.00
C LEU A 67 10.75 -18.30 7.85
N LEU A 68 11.98 -18.45 7.35
CA LEU A 68 13.07 -19.09 8.08
C LEU A 68 13.31 -18.39 9.41
N GLU A 69 13.52 -17.08 9.38
CA GLU A 69 13.75 -16.25 10.58
C GLU A 69 12.57 -16.26 11.56
N LEU A 70 11.34 -16.28 11.06
CA LEU A 70 10.14 -16.44 11.88
C LEU A 70 10.07 -17.81 12.54
N SER A 71 10.50 -18.86 11.86
CA SER A 71 10.49 -20.25 12.35
C SER A 71 11.64 -20.55 13.32
N SER A 72 12.83 -20.03 13.04
CA SER A 72 14.04 -20.17 13.88
C SER A 72 13.92 -19.41 15.20
N GLY A 73 12.98 -18.47 15.32
CA GLY A 73 12.71 -17.72 16.55
C GLY A 73 13.66 -16.55 16.80
N THR A 74 14.79 -16.47 16.08
CA THR A 74 15.79 -15.40 16.18
C THR A 74 15.18 -14.02 15.97
N LEU A 75 14.44 -13.81 14.87
CA LEU A 75 13.81 -12.52 14.58
C LEU A 75 12.79 -12.12 15.66
N ARG A 76 12.00 -13.08 16.15
CA ARG A 76 11.01 -12.83 17.21
C ARG A 76 11.69 -12.48 18.52
N HIS A 77 12.74 -13.20 18.88
CA HIS A 77 13.50 -12.98 20.10
C HIS A 77 14.09 -11.56 20.14
N HIS A 78 14.82 -11.16 19.09
CA HIS A 78 15.42 -9.83 19.02
C HIS A 78 14.38 -8.71 18.92
N ALA A 79 13.32 -8.90 18.11
CA ALA A 79 12.25 -7.91 18.01
C ALA A 79 11.56 -7.67 19.37
N LEU A 80 11.30 -8.73 20.14
CA LEU A 80 10.74 -8.63 21.48
C LEU A 80 11.70 -7.94 22.44
N LEU A 81 13.00 -8.27 22.40
CA LEU A 81 14.00 -7.64 23.25
C LEU A 81 14.01 -6.13 23.05
N THR A 82 14.16 -5.66 21.81
CA THR A 82 14.15 -4.22 21.47
C THR A 82 12.83 -3.55 21.85
N LEU A 83 11.71 -4.25 21.65
CA LEU A 83 10.40 -3.74 22.04
C LEU A 83 10.32 -3.55 23.56
N THR A 84 10.73 -4.55 24.34
CA THR A 84 10.75 -4.47 25.81
C THR A 84 11.72 -3.42 26.33
N GLU A 85 12.90 -3.27 25.71
CA GLU A 85 13.86 -2.22 26.05
C GLU A 85 13.28 -0.83 25.79
N SER A 86 12.66 -0.64 24.61
CA SER A 86 12.03 0.64 24.25
C SER A 86 10.89 0.99 25.21
N LEU A 87 9.97 0.06 25.44
CA LEU A 87 8.86 0.23 26.38
C LEU A 87 9.33 0.43 27.81
N GLY A 88 10.36 -0.30 28.25
CA GLY A 88 10.97 -0.13 29.57
C GLY A 88 11.56 1.26 29.77
N GLY A 89 12.25 1.79 28.75
CA GLY A 89 12.73 3.17 28.74
C GLY A 89 11.60 4.19 28.85
N PHE A 90 10.52 4.03 28.09
CA PHE A 90 9.34 4.90 28.21
C PHE A 90 8.67 4.80 29.58
N ALA A 91 8.56 3.60 30.14
CA ALA A 91 7.96 3.38 31.46
C ALA A 91 8.76 4.05 32.58
N MET A 92 10.09 4.10 32.48
CA MET A 92 10.94 4.83 33.43
C MET A 92 10.87 6.35 33.28
N ALA A 93 10.50 6.84 32.10
CA ALA A 93 10.45 8.27 31.81
C ALA A 93 9.14 8.95 32.26
N LEU A 94 8.09 8.17 32.56
CA LEU A 94 6.78 8.65 33.02
C LEU A 94 6.75 8.80 34.55
#